data_AF-U9U4U5-F1
#
_entry.id   AF-U9U4U5-F1
#
_cell.length_a   1.000
_cell.length_b   1.000
_cell.length_c   1.000
_cell.angle_alpha   90.00
_cell.angle_beta   90.00
_cell.angle_gamma   90.00
#
_symmetry.space_group_name_H-M   'P 1'
#
loop_
_entity.id
_entity.type
_entity.pdbx_description
1 polymer ?
#
loop_
_entity_poly.entity_id
_entity_poly.type
_entity_poly.pdbx_seq_one_letter_code
_entity_poly.pdbx_strand_id
1 'polypeptide(L)'
;IRQENSDDIATIRKANADEAEKLQEEFASFTPDKDCQVNDLACINKDFAMCAPTIEDGKVVNKFVLFPCGTTLECFALPLVLKRGTSITCTTPKDREDRLFQARNNL
;
A
#
# COMPACT_ATOMS: atom_id res chain seq x y z
N ILE A 1 -15.91 34.44 1.72
CA ILE A 1 -14.79 34.12 2.64
C ILE A 1 -14.51 32.64 2.50
N ARG A 2 -13.27 32.33 2.06
CA ARG A 2 -12.56 31.04 1.94
C ARG A 2 -12.98 30.04 0.85
N GLN A 3 -12.20 30.13 -0.23
CA GLN A 3 -11.73 29.07 -1.12
C GLN A 3 -11.23 27.80 -0.40
N GLU A 4 -11.36 26.70 -1.16
CA GLU A 4 -10.42 25.57 -1.33
C GLU A 4 -10.32 24.46 -0.25
N ASN A 5 -10.62 23.23 -0.72
CA ASN A 5 -10.07 21.94 -0.26
C ASN A 5 -10.43 21.44 1.15
N SER A 6 -11.70 21.07 1.38
CA SER A 6 -11.96 19.91 2.24
C SER A 6 -12.71 18.87 1.42
N ASP A 7 -12.01 17.83 0.95
CA ASP A 7 -12.70 16.66 0.44
C ASP A 7 -13.61 16.15 1.57
N ASP A 8 -14.91 16.07 1.30
CA ASP A 8 -15.87 15.45 2.23
C ASP A 8 -15.37 14.02 2.57
N ILE A 9 -15.44 13.63 3.84
CA ILE A 9 -14.90 12.34 4.31
C ILE A 9 -15.49 11.17 3.52
N ALA A 10 -16.77 11.25 3.16
CA ALA A 10 -17.41 10.22 2.35
C ALA A 10 -16.88 10.15 0.90
N THR A 11 -16.38 11.27 0.37
CA THR A 11 -15.68 11.30 -0.93
C THR A 11 -14.26 10.77 -0.80
N ILE A 12 -13.54 11.15 0.27
CA ILE A 12 -12.19 10.64 0.57
C ILE A 12 -12.20 9.11 0.67
N ARG A 13 -13.13 8.53 1.43
CA ARG A 13 -13.18 7.07 1.66
C ARG A 13 -13.35 6.30 0.36
N LYS A 14 -14.26 6.74 -0.51
CA LYS A 14 -14.49 6.12 -1.83
C LYS A 14 -13.24 6.22 -2.71
N ALA A 15 -12.65 7.41 -2.82
CA ALA A 15 -11.42 7.60 -3.61
C ALA A 15 -10.27 6.72 -3.09
N ASN A 16 -10.09 6.66 -1.78
CA ASN A 16 -9.05 5.83 -1.17
C ASN A 16 -9.25 4.33 -1.42
N ALA A 17 -10.50 3.85 -1.52
CA ALA A 17 -10.77 2.45 -1.83
C ALA A 17 -10.29 2.10 -3.26
N ASP A 18 -10.60 2.96 -4.22
CA ASP A 18 -10.16 2.80 -5.61
C ASP A 18 -8.63 2.94 -5.75
N GLU A 19 -8.04 3.91 -5.04
CA GLU A 19 -6.57 4.07 -4.98
C GLU A 19 -5.88 2.86 -4.34
N ALA A 20 -6.46 2.25 -3.31
CA ALA A 20 -5.90 1.07 -2.65
C ALA A 20 -5.92 -0.17 -3.57
N GLU A 21 -7.00 -0.40 -4.30
CA GLU A 21 -7.05 -1.48 -5.28
C GLU A 21 -6.07 -1.26 -6.43
N LYS A 22 -6.05 -0.05 -6.99
CA LYS A 22 -5.10 0.28 -8.06
C LYS A 22 -3.65 0.08 -7.61
N LEU A 23 -3.30 0.55 -6.42
CA LEU A 23 -1.95 0.38 -5.87
C LEU A 23 -1.62 -1.10 -5.66
N GLN A 24 -2.58 -1.91 -5.20
CA GLN A 24 -2.40 -3.36 -5.08
C GLN A 24 -2.13 -4.02 -6.44
N GLU A 25 -2.83 -3.61 -7.48
CA GLU A 25 -2.64 -4.12 -8.85
C GLU A 25 -1.26 -3.76 -9.40
N GLU A 26 -0.78 -2.53 -9.14
CA GLU A 26 0.56 -2.11 -9.54
C GLU A 26 1.64 -3.04 -8.97
N PHE A 27 1.48 -3.44 -7.70
CA PHE A 27 2.40 -4.35 -7.02
C PHE A 27 2.49 -5.75 -7.63
N ALA A 28 1.50 -6.21 -8.39
CA ALA A 28 1.55 -7.51 -9.06
C ALA A 28 2.72 -7.62 -10.07
N SER A 29 3.23 -6.48 -10.56
CA SER A 29 4.37 -6.41 -11.48
C SER A 29 5.73 -6.25 -10.77
N PHE A 30 5.75 -6.10 -9.45
CA PHE A 30 6.96 -5.75 -8.71
C PHE A 30 7.77 -7.00 -8.38
N THR A 31 9.09 -6.85 -8.48
CA THR A 31 10.08 -7.82 -8.01
C THR A 31 11.01 -7.14 -7.00
N PRO A 32 11.79 -7.89 -6.21
CA PRO A 32 12.74 -7.29 -5.27
C PRO A 32 13.77 -6.35 -5.94
N ASP A 33 14.06 -6.58 -7.22
CA ASP A 33 15.02 -5.82 -8.02
C ASP A 33 14.40 -4.64 -8.79
N LYS A 34 13.11 -4.36 -8.62
CA LYS A 34 12.48 -3.19 -9.24
C LYS A 34 13.13 -1.92 -8.67
N ASP A 35 13.50 -1.00 -9.55
CA ASP A 35 13.99 0.34 -9.18
C ASP A 35 13.05 1.02 -8.17
N CYS A 36 13.62 1.51 -7.06
CA CYS A 36 12.87 2.11 -5.97
C CYS A 36 13.67 3.21 -5.25
N GLN A 37 12.94 4.11 -4.57
CA GLN A 37 13.49 5.11 -3.67
C GLN A 37 13.47 4.60 -2.22
N VAL A 38 14.44 5.05 -1.41
CA VAL A 38 14.53 4.63 0.00
C VAL A 38 13.22 4.96 0.72
N ASN A 39 12.72 3.99 1.49
CA ASN A 39 11.42 3.99 2.17
C ASN A 39 10.18 3.83 1.28
N ASP A 40 10.33 3.60 -0.03
CA ASP A 40 9.20 3.12 -0.83
C ASP A 40 8.70 1.80 -0.26
N LEU A 41 7.38 1.67 -0.18
CA LEU A 41 6.70 0.51 0.36
C LEU A 41 5.97 -0.24 -0.76
N ALA A 42 5.98 -1.56 -0.70
CA ALA A 42 5.31 -2.40 -1.68
C ALA A 42 4.80 -3.71 -1.06
N CYS A 43 3.94 -4.41 -1.81
CA CYS A 43 3.62 -5.81 -1.54
C CYS A 43 4.25 -6.70 -2.63
N ILE A 44 5.28 -7.47 -2.31
CA ILE A 44 5.98 -8.31 -3.30
C ILE A 44 5.81 -9.76 -2.89
N ASN A 45 5.26 -10.59 -3.79
CA ASN A 45 4.97 -12.01 -3.49
C ASN A 45 4.13 -12.22 -2.22
N LYS A 46 3.22 -11.28 -1.92
CA LYS A 46 2.40 -11.23 -0.68
C LYS A 46 3.17 -10.87 0.61
N ASP A 47 4.46 -10.61 0.52
CA ASP A 47 5.25 -10.10 1.64
C ASP A 47 5.25 -8.57 1.64
N PHE A 48 5.36 -7.99 2.84
CA PHE A 48 5.61 -6.57 2.97
C PHE A 48 7.02 -6.26 2.50
N ALA A 49 7.21 -5.22 1.71
CA ALA A 49 8.53 -4.84 1.22
C ALA A 49 8.79 -3.36 1.49
N MET A 50 10.02 -3.06 1.89
CA MET A 50 10.52 -1.69 2.01
C MET A 50 11.83 -1.55 1.24
N CYS A 51 11.90 -0.52 0.41
CA CYS A 51 13.11 -0.20 -0.32
C CYS A 51 14.18 0.36 0.63
N ALA A 52 15.36 -0.25 0.62
CA ALA A 52 16.49 0.15 1.43
C ALA A 52 17.80 0.10 0.63
N PRO A 53 18.82 0.92 0.99
CA PRO A 53 20.16 0.78 0.43
C PRO A 53 20.75 -0.59 0.82
N THR A 54 21.28 -1.30 -0.16
CA THR A 54 22.01 -2.57 -0.01
C THR A 54 23.34 -2.51 -0.77
N ILE A 55 24.23 -3.46 -0.50
CA ILE A 55 25.50 -3.61 -1.21
C ILE A 55 25.41 -4.84 -2.11
N GLU A 56 25.59 -4.61 -3.41
CA GLU A 56 25.67 -5.66 -4.44
C GLU A 56 26.93 -5.42 -5.26
N ASP A 57 27.77 -6.44 -5.40
CA ASP A 57 29.06 -6.37 -6.10
C ASP A 57 29.93 -5.14 -5.72
N GLY A 58 29.91 -4.78 -4.44
CA GLY A 58 30.69 -3.66 -3.89
C GLY A 58 30.12 -2.26 -4.22
N LYS A 59 28.91 -2.17 -4.78
CA LYS A 59 28.21 -0.91 -5.06
C LYS A 59 26.98 -0.78 -4.18
N VAL A 60 26.67 0.46 -3.80
CA VAL A 60 25.41 0.78 -3.10
C VAL A 60 24.29 0.89 -4.14
N VAL A 61 23.28 0.05 -3.99
CA VAL A 61 22.06 0.03 -4.82
C VAL A 61 20.83 0.01 -3.93
N ASN A 62 19.70 0.52 -4.42
CA ASN A 62 18.44 0.44 -3.69
C ASN A 62 17.69 -0.82 -4.14
N LYS A 63 17.22 -1.62 -3.20
CA LYS A 63 16.37 -2.79 -3.48
C LYS A 63 15.26 -2.91 -2.46
N PHE A 64 14.18 -3.58 -2.84
CA PHE A 64 13.14 -3.96 -1.90
C PHE A 64 13.62 -5.11 -1.01
N VAL A 65 13.62 -4.87 0.30
CA VAL A 65 13.83 -5.90 1.32
C VAL A 65 12.47 -6.44 1.74
N LEU A 66 12.30 -7.76 1.68
CA LEU A 66 11.05 -8.44 1.97
C LEU A 66 10.98 -8.82 3.45
N PHE A 67 9.81 -8.59 4.04
CA PHE A 67 9.43 -8.92 5.41
C PHE A 67 8.18 -9.81 5.35
N PRO A 68 8.32 -11.12 5.61
CA PRO A 68 7.20 -12.04 5.56
C PRO A 68 6.07 -11.64 6.50
N CYS A 69 4.84 -11.63 6.01
CA CYS A 69 3.66 -11.25 6.80
C CYS A 69 3.25 -12.31 7.84
N GLY A 70 3.73 -13.55 7.70
CA GLY A 70 3.34 -14.69 8.52
C GLY A 70 2.39 -15.64 7.78
N THR A 71 1.99 -16.73 8.44
CA THR A 71 1.32 -17.87 7.77
C THR A 71 -0.11 -17.58 7.30
N THR A 72 -0.83 -16.67 7.95
CA THR A 72 -2.24 -16.37 7.66
C THR A 72 -2.47 -14.95 7.15
N LEU A 73 -1.38 -14.17 7.01
CA LEU A 73 -1.44 -12.77 6.62
C LEU A 73 -0.74 -12.58 5.28
N GLU A 74 -1.25 -11.65 4.49
CA GLU A 74 -0.67 -11.22 3.23
C GLU A 74 -0.56 -9.70 3.24
N CYS A 75 0.40 -9.17 2.49
CA CYS A 75 0.57 -7.73 2.32
C CYS A 75 -0.53 -7.18 1.42
N PHE A 76 -1.24 -6.17 1.93
CA PHE A 76 -2.24 -5.44 1.16
C PHE A 76 -2.11 -3.92 1.30
N ALA A 77 -2.44 -3.22 0.22
CA ALA A 77 -2.81 -1.81 0.25
C ALA A 77 -4.25 -1.67 0.78
N LEU A 78 -4.44 -0.82 1.79
CA LEU A 78 -5.70 -0.54 2.46
C LEU A 78 -6.05 0.95 2.40
N PRO A 79 -7.33 1.31 2.24
CA PRO A 79 -7.75 2.71 2.24
C PRO A 79 -7.55 3.35 3.62
N LEU A 80 -7.05 4.60 3.65
CA LEU A 80 -7.12 5.40 4.87
C LEU A 80 -8.56 5.89 5.11
N VAL A 81 -8.95 6.04 6.38
CA VAL A 81 -10.36 6.29 6.75
C VAL A 81 -10.70 7.79 6.87
N LEU A 82 -9.76 8.58 7.40
CA LEU A 82 -9.99 9.98 7.78
C LEU A 82 -9.10 10.98 7.02
N LYS A 83 -8.21 10.47 6.14
CA LYS A 83 -7.28 11.27 5.34
C LYS A 83 -7.19 10.66 3.96
N ARG A 84 -6.89 11.46 2.95
CA ARG A 84 -6.65 11.01 1.58
C ARG A 84 -5.41 10.08 1.53
N GLY A 85 -5.49 9.04 0.73
CA GLY A 85 -4.42 8.07 0.47
C GLY A 85 -4.67 6.66 1.04
N THR A 86 -3.62 5.86 1.01
CA THR A 86 -3.63 4.44 1.35
C THR A 86 -2.55 4.11 2.38
N SER A 87 -2.59 2.91 2.92
CA SER A 87 -1.56 2.33 3.79
C SER A 87 -1.24 0.93 3.32
N ILE A 88 -0.03 0.45 3.58
CA ILE A 88 0.39 -0.90 3.22
C ILE A 88 0.69 -1.66 4.50
N THR A 89 0.08 -2.83 4.68
CA THR A 89 0.24 -3.63 5.90
C THR A 89 -0.03 -5.10 5.64
N CYS A 90 0.46 -5.96 6.53
CA CYS A 90 0.07 -7.35 6.59
C CYS A 90 -1.32 -7.48 7.24
N THR A 91 -2.27 -8.09 6.54
CA THR A 91 -3.60 -8.42 7.08
C THR A 91 -4.16 -9.68 6.41
N THR A 92 -5.36 -10.10 6.79
CA THR A 92 -6.05 -11.21 6.10
C THR A 92 -6.74 -10.71 4.83
N PRO A 93 -6.91 -11.57 3.81
CA PRO A 93 -7.72 -11.23 2.63
C PRO A 93 -9.13 -10.77 3.02
N LYS A 94 -9.74 -11.40 4.04
CA LYS A 94 -11.08 -11.01 4.52
C LYS A 94 -11.11 -9.59 5.09
N ASP A 95 -10.14 -9.21 5.93
CA ASP A 95 -10.09 -7.85 6.49
C ASP A 95 -9.85 -6.79 5.40
N ARG A 96 -9.03 -7.10 4.39
CA ARG A 96 -8.87 -6.23 3.22
C ARG A 96 -10.21 -5.96 2.52
N GLU A 97 -10.95 -7.02 2.18
CA GLU A 97 -12.24 -6.90 1.50
C GLU A 97 -13.26 -6.15 2.36
N ASP A 98 -13.33 -6.44 3.67
CA ASP A 98 -14.24 -5.75 4.58
C ASP A 98 -13.94 -4.24 4.64
N ARG A 99 -12.66 -3.83 4.65
CA ARG A 99 -12.27 -2.41 4.67
C ARG A 99 -12.55 -1.69 3.35
N LEU A 100 -12.33 -2.35 2.21
CA LEU A 100 -12.70 -1.82 0.90
C LEU A 100 -14.22 -1.63 0.81
N PHE A 101 -14.99 -2.62 1.26
CA PHE A 101 -16.44 -2.54 1.31
C PHE A 101 -16.93 -1.40 2.21
N GLN A 102 -16.38 -1.27 3.42
CA GLN A 102 -16.74 -0.18 4.34
C GLN A 102 -16.43 1.19 3.75
N ALA A 103 -15.24 1.36 3.14
CA ALA A 103 -14.82 2.62 2.53
C ALA A 103 -15.73 3.04 1.36
N ARG A 104 -16.13 2.09 0.50
CA ARG A 104 -17.06 2.34 -0.62
C ARG A 104 -18.47 2.75 -0.17
N ASN A 105 -18.93 2.15 0.92
CA ASN A 105 -20.30 2.33 1.43
C ASN A 105 -20.40 3.38 2.54
N ASN A 106 -19.29 4.03 2.91
CA ASN A 106 -19.22 5.01 4.00
C ASN A 106 -19.76 4.48 5.33
N LEU A 107 -19.41 3.24 5.64
CA LEU A 107 -19.72 2.59 6.92
C LEU A 107 -18.73 2.99 8.02
#